data_AF-A0A382ERV8-F1
#
_entry.id   AF-A0A382ERV8-F1
#
_cell.length_a   1.000
_cell.length_b   1.000
_cell.length_c   1.000
_cell.angle_alpha   90.00
_cell.angle_beta   90.00
_cell.angle_gamma   90.00
#
_symmetry.space_group_name_H-M   'P 1'
#
loop_
_entity.id
_entity.type
_entity.pdbx_description
1 polymer ?
#
loop_
_entity_poly.entity_id
_entity_poly.type
_entity_poly.pdbx_seq_one_letter_code
_entity_poly.pdbx_strand_id
1 'polypeptide(L)'
;PRDIHKTTIDKFDVFWLVISSPEFVAIPVPMTVESRVVSLKKGWNVFTYTGPILPIQDALQSLKDTYLQVLKYDNLDVSWLSYVPDAPEFLNDFSALRTYEIYWILLREPDILVMPQ
;
A
#
# COMPACT_ATOMS: atom_id res chain seq x y z
N PRO A 1 -5.28 -2.75 -33.82
CA PRO A 1 -6.07 -3.98 -33.62
C PRO A 1 -5.18 -5.24 -33.62
N ARG A 2 -4.88 -5.79 -32.43
CA ARG A 2 -4.68 -7.23 -32.08
C ARG A 2 -3.80 -7.52 -30.85
N ASP A 3 -3.21 -6.54 -30.16
CA ASP A 3 -2.26 -6.85 -29.06
C ASP A 3 -2.60 -6.28 -27.67
N ILE A 4 -3.76 -5.66 -27.46
CA ILE A 4 -4.15 -5.06 -26.17
C ILE A 4 -4.68 -6.10 -25.15
N HIS A 5 -4.77 -7.38 -25.53
CA HIS A 5 -5.47 -8.41 -24.75
C HIS A 5 -4.56 -9.39 -24.01
N LYS A 6 -3.25 -9.10 -23.89
CA LYS A 6 -2.31 -9.97 -23.16
C LYS A 6 -1.40 -9.17 -22.23
N THR A 7 -2.01 -8.39 -21.33
CA THR A 7 -1.28 -7.93 -20.15
C THR A 7 -1.32 -9.07 -19.13
N THR A 8 -0.15 -9.65 -18.84
CA THR A 8 -0.02 -10.57 -17.70
C THR A 8 -0.34 -9.77 -16.43
N ILE A 9 -1.28 -10.27 -15.64
CA ILE A 9 -1.58 -9.72 -14.32
C ILE A 9 -0.78 -10.56 -13.33
N ASP A 10 0.16 -9.92 -12.65
CA ASP A 10 1.00 -10.56 -11.65
C ASP A 10 0.37 -10.47 -10.26
N LYS A 11 0.79 -11.36 -9.36
CA LYS A 11 0.32 -11.36 -7.98
C LYS A 11 0.70 -10.04 -7.31
N PHE A 12 -0.28 -9.40 -6.65
CA PHE A 12 -0.14 -8.12 -5.95
C PHE A 12 0.01 -6.89 -6.84
N ASP A 13 -0.25 -7.02 -8.14
CA ASP A 13 -0.48 -5.86 -9.00
C ASP A 13 -1.65 -5.03 -8.46
N VAL A 14 -1.47 -3.70 -8.50
CA VAL A 14 -2.43 -2.75 -7.98
C VAL A 14 -3.26 -2.20 -9.12
N PHE A 15 -4.58 -2.26 -8.99
CA PHE A 15 -5.53 -1.68 -9.94
C PHE A 15 -6.52 -0.77 -9.23
N TRP A 16 -6.84 0.33 -9.87
CA TRP A 16 -7.97 1.17 -9.51
C TRP A 16 -9.16 0.81 -10.39
N LEU A 17 -10.24 0.37 -9.75
CA LEU A 17 -11.48 0.01 -10.44
C LEU A 17 -12.54 1.04 -10.12
N VAL A 18 -13.13 1.63 -11.16
CA VAL A 18 -14.32 2.47 -11.03
C VAL A 18 -15.52 1.56 -11.25
N ILE A 19 -16.33 1.36 -10.20
CA ILE A 19 -17.47 0.45 -10.21
C ILE A 19 -18.75 1.27 -10.09
N SER A 20 -19.75 0.98 -10.94
CA SER A 20 -21.04 1.69 -10.98
C SER A 20 -22.12 1.08 -10.08
N SER A 21 -21.86 -0.09 -9.49
CA SER A 21 -22.72 -0.78 -8.54
C SER A 21 -21.91 -1.15 -7.29
N PRO A 22 -22.36 -0.83 -6.07
CA PRO A 22 -21.63 -1.14 -4.85
C PRO A 22 -21.80 -2.62 -4.50
N GLU A 23 -21.14 -3.50 -5.25
CA GLU A 23 -20.95 -4.88 -4.82
C GLU A 23 -19.67 -4.97 -3.98
N PHE A 24 -19.77 -5.65 -2.83
CA PHE A 24 -18.63 -5.85 -1.95
C PHE A 24 -17.57 -6.69 -2.67
N VAL A 25 -16.42 -6.08 -2.97
CA VAL A 25 -15.21 -6.84 -3.30
C VAL A 25 -14.67 -7.37 -1.97
N ALA A 26 -14.84 -8.66 -1.70
CA ALA A 26 -14.27 -9.28 -0.53
C ALA A 26 -12.73 -9.24 -0.61
N ILE A 27 -12.08 -8.85 0.49
CA ILE A 27 -10.62 -9.05 0.62
C ILE A 27 -10.39 -10.56 0.67
N PRO A 28 -9.53 -11.13 -0.20
CA PRO A 28 -9.28 -12.57 -0.19
C PRO A 28 -8.76 -13.02 1.18
N VAL A 29 -9.22 -14.20 1.61
CA VAL A 29 -8.83 -14.82 2.89
C VAL A 29 -7.31 -14.94 2.98
N PRO A 30 -6.67 -14.65 4.15
CA PRO A 30 -5.22 -14.78 4.31
C PRO A 30 -4.73 -16.20 4.05
N MET A 31 -4.17 -16.43 2.87
CA MET A 31 -3.08 -17.40 2.72
C MET A 31 -1.83 -16.79 3.35
N THR A 32 -1.03 -17.57 4.05
CA THR A 32 0.31 -17.15 4.50
C THR A 32 1.09 -16.65 3.30
N VAL A 33 1.54 -15.40 3.33
CA VAL A 33 2.35 -14.80 2.27
C VAL A 33 3.78 -14.68 2.76
N GLU A 34 4.69 -15.18 1.94
CA GLU A 34 6.13 -15.00 2.15
C GLU A 34 6.53 -13.52 2.17
N SER A 35 7.67 -13.25 2.79
CA SER A 35 8.23 -11.89 2.84
C SER A 35 8.43 -11.40 1.42
N ARG A 36 7.92 -10.21 1.12
CA ARG A 36 8.04 -9.59 -0.20
C ARG A 36 9.01 -8.42 -0.12
N VAL A 37 9.85 -8.34 -1.15
CA VAL A 37 10.75 -7.21 -1.40
C VAL A 37 10.26 -6.46 -2.62
N VAL A 38 10.14 -5.14 -2.52
CA VAL A 38 9.65 -4.27 -3.60
C VAL A 38 10.62 -3.11 -3.80
N SER A 39 11.14 -2.95 -5.02
CA SER A 39 11.92 -1.78 -5.38
C SER A 39 11.01 -0.59 -5.67
N LEU A 40 11.21 0.51 -4.96
CA LEU A 40 10.44 1.74 -5.07
C LEU A 40 11.29 2.85 -5.71
N LYS A 41 10.64 3.78 -6.41
CA LYS A 41 11.28 4.93 -7.04
C LYS A 41 11.14 6.16 -6.17
N LYS A 42 11.97 7.19 -6.43
CA LYS A 42 11.74 8.53 -5.87
C LYS A 42 10.35 9.04 -6.27
N GLY A 43 9.65 9.71 -5.36
CA GLY A 43 8.30 10.21 -5.57
C GLY A 43 7.23 9.21 -5.11
N TRP A 44 6.03 9.32 -5.70
CA TRP A 44 4.90 8.46 -5.36
C TRP A 44 5.03 7.07 -5.95
N ASN A 45 4.81 6.06 -5.10
CA ASN A 45 4.67 4.66 -5.48
C ASN A 45 3.36 4.13 -4.90
N VAL A 46 2.87 3.04 -5.48
CA VAL A 46 1.72 2.30 -4.94
C VAL A 46 2.12 0.84 -4.79
N PHE A 47 1.73 0.23 -3.67
CA PHE A 47 2.02 -1.17 -3.42
C PHE A 47 0.92 -1.83 -2.58
N THR A 48 0.78 -3.14 -2.76
CA THR A 48 -0.01 -4.01 -1.87
C THR A 48 0.87 -4.48 -0.72
N TYR A 49 0.45 -4.24 0.52
CA TYR A 49 1.17 -4.73 1.70
C TYR A 49 0.83 -6.18 1.97
N THR A 50 1.84 -7.04 2.12
CA THR A 50 1.65 -8.49 2.33
C THR A 50 2.21 -9.00 3.65
N GLY A 51 2.71 -8.10 4.50
CA GLY A 51 3.14 -8.45 5.87
C GLY A 51 1.98 -8.57 6.85
N PRO A 52 2.25 -8.94 8.11
CA PRO A 52 1.26 -8.99 9.18
C PRO A 52 0.76 -7.57 9.54
N ILE A 53 -0.37 -7.48 10.23
CA ILE A 53 -0.89 -6.20 10.71
C ILE A 53 0.09 -5.61 11.72
N LEU A 54 0.70 -4.48 11.39
CA LEU A 54 1.74 -3.85 12.21
C LEU A 54 1.61 -2.31 12.20
N PRO A 55 2.10 -1.64 13.26
CA PRO A 55 2.31 -0.19 13.24
C PRO A 55 3.11 0.23 12.00
N ILE A 56 2.79 1.38 11.42
CA ILE A 56 3.42 1.84 10.16
C ILE A 56 4.94 1.91 10.28
N GLN A 57 5.45 2.35 11.44
CA GLN A 57 6.89 2.47 11.70
C GLN A 57 7.59 1.10 11.64
N ASP A 58 6.99 0.07 12.23
CA ASP A 58 7.52 -1.29 12.21
C ASP A 58 7.39 -1.93 10.82
N ALA A 59 6.24 -1.72 10.16
CA ALA A 59 5.96 -2.26 8.84
C ALA A 59 6.87 -1.66 7.74
N LEU A 60 7.26 -0.39 7.90
CA LEU A 60 8.10 0.37 6.97
C LEU A 60 9.52 0.61 7.49
N GLN A 61 9.98 -0.20 8.45
CA GLN A 61 11.29 -0.03 9.07
C GLN A 61 12.45 -0.03 8.05
N SER A 62 12.32 -0.76 6.94
CA SER A 62 13.29 -0.77 5.84
C SER A 62 13.41 0.58 5.09
N LEU A 63 12.38 1.43 5.19
CA LEU A 63 12.29 2.74 4.52
C LEU A 63 12.42 3.92 5.48
N LYS A 64 12.74 3.69 6.76
CA LYS A 64 12.62 4.66 7.86
C LYS A 64 13.19 6.06 7.58
N ASP A 65 14.25 6.15 6.77
CA ASP A 65 14.95 7.41 6.48
C ASP A 65 14.52 8.03 5.13
N THR A 66 13.73 7.32 4.32
CA THR A 66 13.44 7.69 2.93
C THR A 66 11.97 8.04 2.67
N TYR A 67 11.01 7.47 3.42
CA TYR A 67 9.59 7.80 3.23
C TYR A 67 9.18 9.09 3.93
N LEU A 68 8.30 9.83 3.26
CA LEU A 68 7.83 11.15 3.68
C LEU A 68 6.35 11.16 4.05
N GLN A 69 5.56 10.26 3.47
CA GLN A 69 4.12 10.18 3.69
C GLN A 69 3.59 8.82 3.22
N VAL A 70 2.55 8.33 3.88
CA VAL A 70 1.77 7.17 3.47
C VAL A 70 0.31 7.59 3.34
N LEU A 71 -0.35 7.20 2.26
CA LEU A 71 -1.78 7.41 2.08
C LEU A 71 -2.51 6.08 1.86
N LYS A 72 -3.74 6.02 2.33
CA LYS A 72 -4.70 4.96 2.00
C LYS A 72 -6.02 5.63 1.61
N TYR A 73 -6.69 5.06 0.63
CA TYR A 73 -8.06 5.45 0.34
C TYR A 73 -9.03 4.58 1.14
N ASP A 74 -9.93 5.22 1.89
CA ASP A 74 -11.03 4.55 2.54
C ASP A 74 -12.26 4.56 1.64
N ASN A 75 -12.70 3.38 1.23
CA ASN A 75 -13.89 3.22 0.40
C ASN A 75 -15.19 3.45 1.18
N LEU A 76 -15.19 3.28 2.51
CA LEU A 76 -16.39 3.48 3.33
C LEU A 76 -16.71 4.97 3.46
N ASP A 77 -15.71 5.76 3.84
CA ASP A 77 -15.84 7.20 4.05
C ASP A 77 -15.53 8.03 2.79
N VAL A 78 -15.15 7.37 1.69
CA VAL A 78 -14.85 7.98 0.39
C VAL A 78 -13.80 9.09 0.54
N SER A 79 -12.73 8.79 1.27
CA SER A 79 -11.75 9.78 1.72
C SER A 79 -10.32 9.25 1.65
N TRP A 80 -9.37 10.19 1.59
CA TRP A 80 -7.96 9.89 1.73
C TRP A 80 -7.56 9.99 3.20
N LEU A 81 -6.97 8.93 3.71
CA LEU A 81 -6.34 8.86 5.02
C LEU A 81 -4.84 9.10 4.85
N SER A 82 -4.25 9.90 5.72
CA SER A 82 -2.84 10.29 5.67
C SER A 82 -2.07 9.88 6.92
N TYR A 83 -0.82 9.50 6.71
CA TYR A 83 0.19 9.34 7.75
C TYR A 83 1.47 10.07 7.33
N VAL A 84 1.97 10.96 8.19
CA VAL A 84 3.24 11.65 8.04
C VAL A 84 4.13 11.29 9.25
N PRO A 85 5.35 10.75 9.03
CA PRO A 85 6.26 10.43 10.12
C PRO A 85 6.63 11.71 10.88
N ASP A 86 6.81 11.58 12.20
CA ASP A 86 7.13 12.66 13.15
C ASP A 86 6.12 13.82 13.22
N ALA A 87 4.99 13.75 12.50
CA ALA A 87 3.89 14.67 12.67
C ALA A 87 3.12 14.37 13.97
N PRO A 88 2.50 15.40 14.60
CA PRO A 88 1.60 15.18 15.72
C PRO A 88 0.51 14.16 15.41
N GLU A 89 0.18 13.30 16.37
CA GLU A 89 -0.75 12.18 16.18
C GLU A 89 -2.13 12.62 15.65
N PHE A 90 -2.62 13.79 16.06
CA PHE A 90 -3.91 14.33 15.62
C PHE A 90 -3.96 14.67 14.11
N LEU A 91 -2.82 14.71 13.41
CA LEU A 91 -2.75 14.90 11.96
C LEU A 91 -2.73 13.58 11.18
N ASN A 92 -2.58 12.45 11.86
CA ASN A 92 -2.51 11.13 11.24
C ASN A 92 -3.84 10.40 11.39
N ASP A 93 -4.43 10.00 10.26
CA ASP A 93 -5.76 9.37 10.23
C ASP A 93 -5.70 7.85 10.49
N PHE A 94 -4.50 7.25 10.40
CA PHE A 94 -4.27 5.83 10.62
C PHE A 94 -2.84 5.56 11.09
N SER A 95 -2.64 4.44 11.77
CA SER A 95 -1.37 4.11 12.46
C SER A 95 -0.82 2.72 12.15
N ALA A 96 -1.53 1.90 11.37
CA ALA A 96 -1.11 0.53 11.05
C ALA A 96 -1.31 0.18 9.58
N LEU A 97 -0.39 -0.63 9.03
CA LEU A 97 -0.58 -1.30 7.74
C LEU A 97 -1.24 -2.66 7.97
N ARG A 98 -2.18 -3.03 7.10
CA ARG A 98 -2.97 -4.26 7.19
C ARG A 98 -2.74 -5.11 5.95
N THR A 99 -2.65 -6.42 6.17
CA THR A 99 -2.40 -7.40 5.11
C THR A 99 -3.42 -7.25 3.98
N TYR A 100 -2.91 -7.21 2.74
CA TYR A 100 -3.61 -7.03 1.47
C TYR A 100 -4.28 -5.67 1.23
N GLU A 101 -4.05 -4.69 2.10
CA GLU A 101 -4.42 -3.33 1.78
C GLU A 101 -3.38 -2.68 0.85
N ILE A 102 -3.86 -1.69 0.10
CA ILE A 102 -3.07 -0.93 -0.87
C ILE A 102 -2.72 0.42 -0.25
N TYR A 103 -1.45 0.80 -0.37
CA TYR A 103 -0.95 2.08 0.13
C TYR A 103 -0.21 2.84 -0.95
N TRP A 104 -0.34 4.15 -0.90
CA TRP A 104 0.55 5.07 -1.59
C TRP A 104 1.64 5.50 -0.64
N ILE A 105 2.87 5.59 -1.14
CA ILE A 105 4.02 6.03 -0.35
C ILE A 105 4.85 7.02 -1.15
N LEU A 106 5.16 8.14 -0.51
CA LEU A 106 6.02 9.17 -1.07
C LEU A 106 7.44 8.97 -0.55
N LEU A 107 8.39 8.79 -1.47
CA LEU A 107 9.81 8.63 -1.13
C LEU A 107 10.64 9.84 -1.57
N ARG A 108 11.60 10.23 -0.72
CA ARG A 108 12.61 11.26 -1.00
C ARG A 108 13.62 10.81 -2.08
N GLU A 109 13.97 9.53 -2.07
CA GLU A 109 14.90 8.87 -2.97
C GLU A 109 14.48 7.40 -3.23
N PRO A 110 14.97 6.73 -4.29
CA PRO A 110 14.63 5.33 -4.54
C PRO A 110 15.14 4.44 -3.41
N ASP A 111 14.35 3.45 -3.02
CA ASP A 111 14.68 2.55 -1.91
C ASP A 111 13.99 1.18 -2.08
N ILE A 112 14.27 0.24 -1.19
CA ILE A 112 13.75 -1.13 -1.22
C ILE A 112 12.89 -1.36 0.02
N LEU A 113 11.58 -1.57 -0.21
CA LEU A 113 10.67 -2.01 0.83
C LEU A 113 10.87 -3.50 1.08
N VAL A 114 11.24 -3.85 2.30
CA VAL A 114 11.24 -5.23 2.82
C VAL A 114 10.07 -5.37 3.78
N MET A 115 9.08 -6.19 3.42
CA MET A 115 7.89 -6.41 4.25
C MET A 115 8.16 -7.48 5.32
N PRO A 116 7.80 -7.22 6.59
CA PRO A 116 8.00 -8.17 7.68
C PRO A 116 7.13 -9.43 7.54
N GLN A 117 7.44 -10.44 8.36
CA GLN A 117 6.73 -11.71 8.47
C GLN A 117 6.10 -11.87 9.84
#